data_AF-A0A8J7VHM3-F1
#
_entry.id   AF-A0A8J7VHM3-F1
#
_cell.length_a   1.000
_cell.length_b   1.000
_cell.length_c   1.000
_cell.angle_alpha   90.00
_cell.angle_beta   90.00
_cell.angle_gamma   90.00
#
_symmetry.space_group_name_H-M   'P 1'
#
loop_
_entity.id
_entity.type
_entity.pdbx_description
1 polymer ?
#
loop_
_entity_poly.entity_id
_entity_poly.type
_entity_poly.pdbx_seq_one_letter_code
_entity_poly.pdbx_strand_id
1 'polypeptide(L)' 'LLNKYSLPLNAEAADKNELLGSIALDKKSDGDELNIVVLSEIGNAFLKKIKKEEILRYL' A
#
# COMPACT_ATOMS: atom_id res chain seq x y z
N LEU A 1 -9.22 13.67 -8.50
CA LEU A 1 -9.76 12.69 -9.48
C LEU A 1 -10.78 11.78 -8.82
N LEU A 2 -10.40 10.97 -7.82
CA LEU A 2 -11.30 10.04 -7.13
C LEU A 2 -12.57 10.72 -6.55
N ASN A 3 -12.42 11.87 -5.87
CA ASN A 3 -13.57 12.64 -5.36
C ASN A 3 -14.50 13.14 -6.49
N LYS A 4 -13.93 13.56 -7.62
CA LYS A 4 -14.69 14.05 -8.79
C LYS A 4 -15.60 12.95 -9.35
N TYR A 5 -15.17 11.70 -9.26
CA TYR A 5 -15.95 10.53 -9.68
C TYR A 5 -16.69 9.86 -8.52
N SER A 6 -16.80 10.54 -7.37
CA SER A 6 -17.49 10.04 -6.18
C SER A 6 -17.03 8.65 -5.73
N LEU A 7 -15.75 8.33 -5.94
CA LEU A 7 -15.15 7.07 -5.48
C LEU A 7 -14.76 7.19 -4.00
N PRO A 8 -14.82 6.08 -3.23
CA PRO A 8 -14.37 6.04 -1.85
C PRO A 8 -12.92 6.50 -1.71
N LEU A 9 -12.67 7.42 -0.77
CA LEU A 9 -11.33 7.93 -0.46
C LEU A 9 -10.75 7.32 0.81
N ASN A 10 -11.62 6.86 1.70
CA ASN A 10 -11.25 6.26 2.98
C ASN A 10 -11.64 4.79 2.98
N ALA A 11 -10.79 3.96 3.55
CA ALA A 11 -11.10 2.58 3.88
C ALA A 11 -11.54 2.51 5.35
N GLU A 12 -12.72 3.05 5.67
CA GLU A 12 -13.22 3.17 7.05
C GLU A 12 -13.51 1.83 7.76
N ALA A 13 -13.39 0.69 7.07
CA ALA A 13 -13.78 -0.63 7.57
C ALA A 13 -12.64 -1.67 7.62
N ALA A 14 -11.39 -1.32 7.31
CA ALA A 14 -10.30 -2.29 7.33
C ALA A 14 -9.65 -2.35 8.72
N ASP A 15 -9.72 -3.50 9.39
CA ASP A 15 -8.85 -3.77 10.55
C ASP A 15 -7.39 -3.72 10.08
N LYS A 16 -6.60 -2.83 10.68
CA LYS A 16 -5.19 -2.64 10.31
C LYS A 16 -4.40 -3.94 10.41
N ASN A 17 -4.68 -4.81 11.38
CA ASN A 17 -3.99 -6.08 11.55
C ASN A 17 -4.39 -7.09 10.46
N GLU A 18 -5.66 -7.14 10.06
CA GLU A 18 -6.13 -7.99 8.97
C GLU A 18 -5.54 -7.53 7.63
N LEU A 19 -5.48 -6.21 7.43
CA LEU A 19 -4.85 -5.60 6.27
C LEU A 19 -3.35 -5.91 6.21
N LEU A 20 -2.64 -5.78 7.33
CA LEU A 20 -1.23 -6.18 7.44
C LEU A 20 -1.02 -7.66 7.15
N GLY A 21 -1.84 -8.53 7.72
CA GLY A 21 -1.80 -9.97 7.47
C GLY A 21 -1.99 -10.29 5.99
N SER A 22 -2.92 -9.59 5.34
CA SER A 22 -3.18 -9.74 3.90
C SER A 22 -2.01 -9.23 3.05
N ILE A 23 -1.42 -8.08 3.41
CA ILE A 23 -0.22 -7.54 2.73
C ILE A 23 0.97 -8.49 2.87
N ALA A 24 1.13 -9.13 4.03
CA ALA A 24 2.22 -10.07 4.28
C ALA A 24 2.15 -11.35 3.42
N LEU A 25 0.96 -11.70 2.92
CA LEU A 25 0.73 -12.84 2.01
C LEU A 25 1.00 -12.49 0.54
N ASP A 26 1.22 -11.21 0.21
CA ASP A 26 1.48 -10.80 -1.17
C ASP A 26 2.80 -11.41 -1.69
N LYS A 27 2.73 -11.99 -2.90
CA LYS A 27 3.82 -12.72 -3.55
C LYS A 27 5.03 -11.85 -3.92
N LYS A 28 4.95 -10.51 -3.79
CA LYS A 28 6.08 -9.58 -3.98
C LYS A 28 6.85 -9.31 -2.70
N SER A 29 6.61 -10.09 -1.66
CA SER A 29 7.43 -10.11 -0.45
C SER A 29 8.65 -11.00 -0.65
N ASP A 30 9.82 -10.43 -0.42
CA ASP A 30 11.11 -11.13 -0.47
C ASP A 30 11.61 -11.20 0.98
N GLY A 31 11.16 -12.22 1.70
CA GLY A 31 11.33 -12.31 3.15
C GLY A 31 10.57 -11.20 3.90
N ASP A 32 11.31 -10.30 4.56
CA ASP A 32 10.79 -9.20 5.40
C ASP A 32 10.58 -7.88 4.66
N GLU A 33 10.81 -7.88 3.35
CA GLU A 33 10.72 -6.71 2.50
C GLU A 33 9.49 -6.78 1.59
N LEU A 34 8.86 -5.64 1.35
CA LEU A 34 7.71 -5.46 0.47
C LEU A 34 8.08 -4.48 -0.65
N ASN A 35 7.69 -4.80 -1.88
CA ASN A 35 7.79 -3.88 -3.00
C ASN A 35 6.48 -3.10 -3.17
N ILE A 36 6.52 -1.78 -2.97
CA ILE A 36 5.38 -0.88 -3.21
C ILE A 36 5.59 -0.05 -4.48
N VAL A 37 4.52 0.24 -5.20
CA VAL A 37 4.53 1.16 -6.34
C VAL A 37 4.28 2.57 -5.81
N VAL A 38 5.23 3.48 -6.05
CA VAL A 38 5.12 4.89 -5.63
C VAL A 38 5.16 5.76 -6.88
N LEU A 39 4.25 6.73 -6.94
CA LEU A 39 4.26 7.75 -7.98
C LEU A 39 5.20 8.88 -7.56
N SER A 40 6.19 9.20 -8.39
CA SER A 40 6.99 10.44 -8.24
C SER A 40 6.23 11.64 -8.78
N GLU A 41 5.46 11.43 -9.85
CA GLU A 41 4.60 12.40 -10.52
C GLU A 41 3.50 11.65 -11.30
N ILE A 42 2.51 12.37 -11.81
CA ILE A 42 1.43 11.75 -12.60
C ILE A 42 2.03 11.14 -13.88
N GLY A 43 1.82 9.83 -14.06
CA GLY A 43 2.32 9.09 -15.22
C GLY A 43 3.71 8.49 -15.03
N ASN A 44 4.39 8.74 -13.90
CA ASN A 44 5.71 8.18 -13.61
C ASN A 44 5.71 7.49 -12.24
N ALA A 45 6.16 6.24 -12.22
CA ALA A 45 6.13 5.38 -11.05
C ALA A 45 7.43 4.59 -10.92
N PHE A 46 7.80 4.26 -9.68
CA PHE A 46 8.92 3.38 -9.40
C PHE A 46 8.58 2.36 -8.32
N LEU A 47 9.32 1.25 -8.30
CA LEU A 47 9.24 0.26 -7.24
C LEU A 47 10.13 0.72 -6.08
N LYS A 48 9.54 0.84 -4.90
CA LYS A 48 10.25 1.11 -3.66
C LYS A 48 10.20 -0.13 -2.78
N LYS A 49 11.36 -0.62 -2.40
CA LYS A 49 11.50 -1.70 -1.41
C LYS A 49 11.46 -1.09 -0.02
N ILE A 50 10.59 -1.60 0.84
CA ILE A 50 10.45 -1.17 2.25
C ILE A 50 10.36 -2.39 3.16
N LYS A 51 10.69 -2.24 4.44
CA LYS A 51 10.42 -3.29 5.42
C LYS A 51 8.92 -3.40 5.70
N LYS A 52 8.43 -4.61 5.98
CA LYS A 52 7.02 -4.85 6.34
C LYS A 52 6.56 -3.99 7.51
N GLU A 53 7.40 -3.82 8.52
CA GLU A 53 7.11 -2.97 9.70
C GLU A 53 6.86 -1.49 9.34
N GLU A 54 7.44 -1.01 8.24
CA GLU A 54 7.29 0.38 7.80
C GLU A 54 5.94 0.64 7.12
N ILE A 55 5.21 -0.39 6.70
CA ILE A 55 3.91 -0.22 6.02
C ILE A 55 2.88 0.47 6.91
N LEU A 56 2.99 0.29 8.24
CA LEU A 56 2.16 0.96 9.24
C LEU A 56 2.23 2.49 9.18
N ARG A 57 3.30 3.06 8.61
CA ARG A 57 3.43 4.51 8.43
C ARG A 57 2.57 5.06 7.30
N TYR A 58 2.07 4.19 6.42
CA TYR A 58 1.27 4.54 5.24
C TYR A 58 -0.21 4.16 5.40
N LEU A 59 -0.60 3.54 6.52
CA LEU A 59 -1.94 3.08 6.87
C LEU A 59 -2.52 3.84 8.07
#